data_AF-K7VZG5-F1
#
_entry.id   AF-K7VZG5-F1
#
_cell.length_a   1.000
_cell.length_b   1.000
_cell.length_c   1.000
_cell.angle_alpha   90.00
_cell.angle_beta   90.00
_cell.angle_gamma   90.00
#
_symmetry.space_group_name_H-M   'P 1'
#
loop_
_entity.id
_entity.type
_entity.pdbx_description
1 polymer ?
#
loop_
_entity_poly.entity_id
_entity_poly.type
_entity_poly.pdbx_seq_one_letter_code
_entity_poly.pdbx_strand_id
1 'polypeptide(L)' 'MYQNNPVLKDYLLVSSTAIEIDLYHKNDAGQWMIINYGESDTIELKSINFSFPIEQVYRGLNLTPES' A
#
# COMPACT_ATOMS: atom_id res chain seq x y z
N MET A 1 16.54 5.99 0.13
CA MET A 1 17.07 5.50 -1.17
C MET A 1 16.03 4.63 -1.87
N TYR A 2 15.05 5.25 -2.54
CA TYR A 2 14.08 4.59 -3.47
C TYR A 2 13.48 5.63 -4.45
N GLN A 3 13.54 6.92 -4.09
CA GLN A 3 13.09 8.06 -4.89
C GLN A 3 13.85 8.30 -6.22
N ASN A 4 15.05 7.73 -6.40
CA ASN A 4 15.87 7.91 -7.62
C ASN A 4 15.70 6.78 -8.65
N ASN A 5 14.78 5.83 -8.42
CA ASN A 5 14.52 4.77 -9.40
C ASN A 5 13.44 5.25 -10.40
N PRO A 6 13.79 5.49 -11.68
CA PRO A 6 12.84 5.97 -12.69
C PRO A 6 11.72 4.97 -13.00
N VAL A 7 11.84 3.72 -12.55
CA VAL A 7 10.87 2.64 -12.81
C VAL A 7 9.85 2.48 -11.67
N LEU A 8 10.02 3.20 -10.54
CA LEU A 8 9.13 3.09 -9.39
C LEU A 8 7.81 3.80 -9.69
N LYS A 9 6.76 3.02 -9.99
CA LYS A 9 5.41 3.53 -10.27
C LYS A 9 4.51 3.49 -9.04
N ASP A 10 4.62 2.43 -8.25
CA ASP A 10 3.84 2.21 -7.05
C ASP A 10 4.77 1.83 -5.90
N TYR A 11 4.55 2.45 -4.75
CA TYR A 11 5.26 2.13 -3.52
C TYR A 11 4.24 1.91 -2.41
N LEU A 12 4.20 0.68 -1.90
CA LEU A 12 3.34 0.28 -0.80
C LEU A 12 4.13 0.41 0.51
N LEU A 13 3.62 1.18 1.46
CA LEU A 13 4.13 1.23 2.83
C LEU A 13 3.14 0.50 3.74
N VAL A 14 3.61 -0.57 4.39
CA VAL A 14 2.77 -1.41 5.25
C VAL A 14 3.12 -1.11 6.70
N SER A 15 2.12 -0.70 7.50
CA SER A 15 2.28 -0.53 8.94
C SER A 15 2.43 -1.88 9.63
N SER A 16 3.41 -2.03 10.52
CA SER A 16 3.57 -3.26 11.31
C SER A 16 2.78 -3.25 12.62
N THR A 17 2.20 -2.09 12.98
CA THR A 17 1.53 -1.85 14.26
C THR A 17 0.01 -1.86 14.17
N ALA A 18 -0.54 -1.63 12.98
CA ALA A 18 -1.98 -1.58 12.70
C ALA A 18 -2.23 -1.98 11.24
N ILE A 19 -3.46 -2.38 10.91
CA ILE A 19 -3.87 -2.71 9.54
C ILE A 19 -4.07 -1.41 8.77
N GLU A 20 -2.96 -0.84 8.33
CA GLU A 20 -2.89 0.43 7.60
C GLU A 20 -1.86 0.32 6.49
N ILE A 21 -2.20 0.76 5.29
CA ILE A 21 -1.27 0.75 4.16
C ILE A 21 -1.35 2.07 3.41
N ASP A 22 -0.19 2.69 3.18
CA ASP A 22 -0.06 3.87 2.32
C ASP A 22 0.47 3.47 0.96
N LEU A 23 -0.34 3.67 -0.07
CA LEU A 23 0.07 3.55 -1.46
C LEU A 23 0.49 4.91 -2.00
N TYR A 24 1.78 5.03 -2.32
CA TYR A 24 2.33 6.13 -3.09
C TYR A 24 2.34 5.75 -4.56
N HIS A 25 1.45 6.38 -5.32
CA HIS A 25 1.31 6.15 -6.76
C HIS A 25 1.80 7.38 -7.52
N LYS A 26 2.73 7.18 -8.46
CA LYS A 26 3.13 8.23 -9.39
C LYS A 26 2.25 8.15 -10.63
N ASN A 27 1.41 9.16 -10.84
CA ASN A 27 0.51 9.23 -11.99
C ASN A 27 1.27 9.55 -13.29
N ASP A 28 0.59 9.43 -14.44
CA ASP A 28 1.14 9.78 -15.75
C ASP A 28 1.54 11.25 -15.89
N ALA A 29 0.99 12.14 -15.04
CA ALA A 29 1.40 13.54 -14.96
C ALA A 29 2.69 13.75 -14.13
N GLY A 30 3.29 12.67 -13.60
CA GLY A 30 4.50 12.71 -12.79
C GLY A 30 4.30 13.17 -11.35
N GLN A 31 3.05 13.34 -10.91
CA GLN A 31 2.67 13.72 -9.54
C GLN A 31 2.51 12.48 -8.67
N TRP A 32 2.96 12.60 -7.41
CA TRP A 32 2.74 11.58 -6.40
C TRP A 32 1.37 11.77 -5.75
N MET A 33 0.54 10.73 -5.80
CA MET A 33 -0.69 10.61 -5.03
C MET A 33 -0.46 9.63 -3.88
N ILE A 34 -1.08 9.93 -2.74
CA ILE A 34 -1.08 9.06 -1.57
C ILE A 34 -2.50 8.57 -1.36
N ILE A 35 -2.66 7.26 -1.29
CA ILE A 35 -3.93 6.60 -0.98
C ILE A 35 -3.71 5.83 0.31
N ASN A 36 -4.53 6.11 1.32
CA ASN A 36 -4.43 5.49 2.63
C ASN A 36 -5.52 4.41 2.66
N TYR A 37 -5.15 3.19 3.01
CA TYR A 37 -6.04 2.04 3.11
C TYR A 37 -6.13 1.58 4.56
N GLY A 38 -7.34 1.34 5.06
CA GLY A 38 -7.59 0.83 6.41
C GLY A 38 -8.15 -0.60 6.42
N GLU A 39 -8.59 -1.08 7.58
CA GLU A 39 -9.25 -2.39 7.68
C GLU A 39 -10.43 -2.53 6.72
N SER A 40 -10.55 -3.71 6.09
CA SER A 40 -11.54 -4.02 5.06
C SER A 40 -11.41 -3.24 3.74
N ASP A 41 -10.39 -2.41 3.55
CA ASP A 41 -10.15 -1.80 2.24
C ASP A 41 -9.62 -2.79 1.20
N THR A 42 -9.89 -2.47 -0.06
CA THR A 42 -9.28 -3.16 -1.21
C THR A 42 -8.20 -2.28 -1.79
N ILE A 43 -6.95 -2.78 -1.78
CA ILE A 43 -5.82 -2.09 -2.40
C ILE A 43 -5.95 -2.21 -3.91
N GLU A 44 -5.77 -1.09 -4.61
CA GLU A 44 -5.85 -1.02 -6.07
C GLU A 44 -4.53 -0.48 -6.65
N LEU A 45 -3.78 -1.38 -7.29
CA LEU A 45 -2.56 -1.05 -8.01
C LEU A 45 -2.90 -0.72 -9.47
N LYS A 46 -3.13 0.57 -9.74
CA LYS A 46 -3.54 1.05 -11.07
C LYS A 46 -2.51 0.76 -12.16
N SER A 47 -1.21 0.81 -11.85
CA SER A 47 -0.18 0.59 -12.88
C SER A 47 -0.16 -0.83 -13.45
N ILE A 48 -0.71 -1.81 -12.72
CA ILE A 48 -0.79 -3.21 -13.14
C ILE A 48 -2.23 -3.74 -13.21
N ASN A 49 -3.22 -2.86 -13.02
CA ASN A 49 -4.64 -3.19 -12.98
C ASN A 49 -4.96 -4.38 -12.05
N PHE A 50 -4.34 -4.38 -10.86
CA PHE A 50 -4.44 -5.46 -9.88
C PHE A 50 -5.09 -4.94 -8.60
N SER A 51 -6.01 -5.70 -8.04
CA SER A 51 -6.67 -5.36 -6.77
C SER A 51 -6.77 -6.56 -5.84
N PHE A 52 -6.63 -6.31 -4.54
CA PHE A 52 -6.66 -7.34 -3.51
C PHE A 52 -7.07 -6.74 -2.15
N PRO A 53 -7.75 -7.50 -1.28
CA PRO A 53 -8.10 -7.00 0.05
C PRO A 53 -6.86 -6.85 0.91
N ILE A 54 -6.80 -5.77 1.69
CA ILE A 54 -5.68 -5.43 2.58
C ILE A 54 -5.32 -6.60 3.53
N GLU A 55 -6.32 -7.36 3.97
CA GLU A 55 -6.17 -8.53 4.84
C GLU A 55 -5.23 -9.61 4.26
N GLN A 56 -5.07 -9.68 2.93
CA GLN A 56 -4.11 -10.60 2.32
C GLN A 56 -2.65 -10.25 2.64
N VAL A 57 -2.34 -8.95 2.79
CA VAL A 57 -0.99 -8.50 3.13
C VAL A 57 -0.64 -8.91 4.56
N TYR A 58 -1.62 -8.83 5.45
CA TYR A 58 -1.49 -9.17 6.86
C TYR A 58 -1.71 -10.66 7.16
N ARG A 59 -1.92 -11.49 6.14
CA ARG A 59 -2.15 -12.93 6.33
C ARG A 59 -0.94 -13.57 7.01
N GLY A 60 -1.16 -14.14 8.19
CA GLY A 60 -0.12 -14.80 8.99
C GLY A 60 0.55 -13.88 10.03
N LEU A 61 0.20 -12.59 10.05
CA LEU A 61 0.51 -11.72 11.17
C LEU A 61 -0.58 -11.86 12.23
N ASN A 62 -0.19 -12.20 13.45
CA ASN A 62 -1.07 -12.11 14.61
C ASN A 62 -0.97 -10.68 15.14
N LEU A 63 -1.78 -9.78 14.58
CA LEU A 63 -2.00 -8.45 15.15
C LEU A 63 -2.93 -8.61 16.35
N THR A 64 -2.46 -9.24 17.42
CA THR A 64 -3.17 -9.22 18.69
C THR A 64 -2.94 -7.83 19.30
N PRO A 65 -3.99 -7.03 19.54
CA PRO A 65 -3.83 -5.81 20.32
C PRO A 65 -3.26 -6.21 21.68
N GLU A 66 -2.19 -5.53 22.11
CA GLU A 66 -1.63 -5.72 23.44
C GLU A 66 -2.76 -5.43 24.46
N SER A 67 -3.14 -6.47 25.21
CA SER A 67 -4.24 -6.43 26.18
C SER A 67 -3.82 -5.81 27.51
#